data_AF-A0A0C9YQ64-F1
#
_entry.id   AF-A0A0C9YQ64-F1
#
_cell.length_a   1.000
_cell.length_b   1.000
_cell.length_c   1.000
_cell.angle_alpha   90.00
_cell.angle_beta   90.00
_cell.angle_gamma   90.00
#
_symmetry.space_group_name_H-M   'P 1'
#
loop_
_entity.id
_entity.type
_entity.pdbx_description
1 polymer ?
#
loop_
_entity_poly.entity_id
_entity_poly.type
_entity_poly.pdbx_seq_one_letter_code
_entity_poly.pdbx_strand_id
1 'polypeptide(L)' 'TSPSGALNLFNLYVALSRSHGRFQICLLRDFDENIFLKTHCNELLMEDNRLEEKNSRTCNWWKTFSSSMEKSISR' A
#
# COMPACT_ATOMS: atom_id res chain seq x y z
N THR A 1 14.86 27.10 -0.15
CA THR A 1 15.00 26.35 -1.42
C THR A 1 13.88 25.33 -1.49
N SER A 2 12.96 25.42 -2.44
CA SER A 2 11.92 24.40 -2.61
C SER A 2 12.58 23.09 -3.04
N PRO A 3 12.12 21.91 -2.58
CA PRO A 3 12.66 20.64 -3.02
C PRO A 3 12.58 20.57 -4.55
N SER A 4 13.73 20.40 -5.21
CA SER A 4 13.82 20.21 -6.65
C SER A 4 14.16 18.73 -6.88
N GLY A 5 13.12 17.92 -7.03
CA GLY A 5 13.21 16.51 -7.35
C GLY A 5 12.10 16.15 -8.32
N ALA A 6 12.39 15.31 -9.32
CA ALA A 6 11.39 14.86 -10.27
C ALA A 6 10.30 14.04 -9.55
N LEU A 7 9.03 14.34 -9.83
CA LEU A 7 7.91 13.54 -9.38
C LEU A 7 7.95 12.19 -10.11
N ASN A 8 8.01 11.10 -9.35
CA ASN A 8 7.80 9.75 -9.83
C ASN A 8 6.55 9.16 -9.16
N LEU A 9 6.05 8.04 -9.71
CA LEU A 9 4.82 7.42 -9.22
C LEU A 9 4.92 7.00 -7.74
N PHE A 10 6.11 6.60 -7.28
CA PHE A 10 6.37 6.20 -5.90
C PHE A 10 6.25 7.37 -4.91
N ASN A 11 6.96 8.47 -5.17
CA ASN A 11 6.93 9.67 -4.33
C ASN A 11 5.53 10.29 -4.31
N LEU A 12 4.81 10.20 -5.43
CA LEU A 12 3.43 10.65 -5.53
C LEU A 12 2.49 9.78 -4.67
N TYR A 13 2.59 8.45 -4.76
CA TYR A 13 1.84 7.54 -3.90
C TYR A 13 2.10 7.80 -2.41
N VAL A 14 3.37 7.99 -2.02
CA VAL A 14 3.75 8.30 -0.63
C VAL A 14 3.19 9.65 -0.18
N ALA A 15 3.20 10.68 -1.04
CA ALA A 15 2.62 11.98 -0.72
C ALA A 15 1.09 11.90 -0.52
N LEU A 16 0.40 11.14 -1.37
CA LEU A 16 -1.05 10.98 -1.31
C LEU A 16 -1.48 10.16 -0.09
N SER A 17 -0.78 9.07 0.23
CA SER A 17 -1.10 8.21 1.38
C SER A 17 -0.91 8.90 2.73
N ARG A 18 -0.04 9.93 2.79
CA ARG A 18 0.17 10.76 3.98
C ARG A 18 -0.80 11.92 4.12
N SER A 19 -1.61 12.19 3.11
CA SER A 19 -2.65 13.22 3.19
C SER A 19 -3.91 12.65 3.86
N HIS A 20 -4.56 13.43 4.73
CA HIS A 20 -5.83 13.02 5.34
C HIS A 20 -7.03 13.12 4.39
N GLY A 21 -6.84 13.64 3.17
CA GLY A 21 -7.89 13.78 2.18
C GLY A 21 -7.52 14.82 1.12
N ARG A 22 -8.35 14.85 0.06
CA ARG A 22 -8.14 15.71 -1.11
C ARG A 22 -8.01 17.20 -0.77
N PHE A 23 -8.71 17.66 0.27
CA PHE A 23 -8.69 19.05 0.72
C PHE A 23 -7.33 19.50 1.28
N GLN A 24 -6.46 18.57 1.68
CA GLN A 24 -5.13 18.88 2.20
C GLN A 24 -4.03 18.73 1.14
N ILE A 25 -4.36 18.27 -0.08
CA ILE A 25 -3.39 18.09 -1.17
C ILE A 25 -3.31 19.37 -1.97
N CYS A 26 -2.17 20.07 -1.90
CA CYS A 26 -1.87 21.23 -2.72
C CYS A 26 -0.77 20.88 -3.75
N LEU A 27 -1.05 21.08 -5.03
CA LEU A 27 -0.04 20.99 -6.09
C LEU A 27 0.75 22.30 -6.13
N LEU A 28 2.06 22.22 -5.85
CA LEU A 28 2.94 23.40 -5.82
C LEU A 28 3.47 23.82 -7.21
N ARG A 29 3.22 23.01 -8.24
CA ARG A 29 3.62 23.19 -9.64
C ARG A 29 2.63 22.46 -10.55
N ASP A 30 2.72 22.71 -11.85
CA ASP A 30 2.00 21.95 -12.86
C ASP A 30 2.26 20.45 -12.69
N PHE A 31 1.18 19.68 -12.74
CA PHE A 31 1.19 18.25 -12.51
C PHE A 31 1.03 17.51 -13.84
N ASP A 32 1.98 16.65 -14.17
CA ASP A 32 1.90 15.81 -15.35
C ASP A 32 1.02 14.58 -15.06
N GLU A 33 -0.21 14.60 -15.56
CA GLU A 33 -1.17 13.50 -15.41
C GLU A 33 -0.66 12.19 -16.01
N ASN A 34 0.27 12.25 -16.97
CA ASN A 34 0.86 11.05 -17.57
C ASN A 34 1.69 10.24 -16.57
N ILE A 35 2.06 10.81 -15.41
CA ILE A 35 2.72 10.08 -14.33
C ILE A 35 1.84 8.93 -13.81
N PHE A 36 0.51 9.11 -13.75
CA PHE A 36 -0.42 8.05 -13.35
C PHE A 36 -0.64 7.01 -14.45
N LEU A 37 -0.33 7.35 -15.70
CA LEU A 37 -0.41 6.43 -16.83
C LEU A 37 0.85 5.58 -16.99
N LYS A 38 1.90 5.83 -16.20
CA LYS A 38 3.12 5.03 -16.21
C LYS A 38 2.86 3.66 -15.59
N THR A 39 3.32 2.61 -16.27
CA THR A 39 3.27 1.24 -15.78
C THR A 39 3.94 1.13 -14.41
N HIS A 40 3.28 0.44 -13.47
CA HIS A 40 3.86 0.14 -12.16
C HIS A 40 5.17 -0.65 -12.33
N CYS A 41 6.14 -0.41 -11.43
CA CYS A 41 7.38 -1.17 -11.43
C CYS A 41 7.06 -2.65 -11.24
N ASN A 42 7.51 -3.51 -12.16
CA ASN A 42 7.23 -4.95 -12.10
C ASN A 42 7.72 -5.59 -10.79
N GLU A 43 8.84 -5.11 -10.25
CA GLU A 43 9.37 -5.55 -8.97
C GLU A 43 8.41 -5.25 -7.81
N LEU A 44 7.74 -4.07 -7.82
CA LEU A 44 6.74 -3.73 -6.82
C LEU A 44 5.49 -4.61 -6.95
N LEU A 45 5.04 -4.90 -8.17
CA LEU A 45 3.91 -5.80 -8.39
C LEU A 45 4.21 -7.23 -7.91
N MET A 46 5.43 -7.71 -8.12
CA MET A 46 5.86 -9.01 -7.61
C MET A 46 5.91 -9.03 -6.07
N GLU A 47 6.41 -7.97 -5.45
CA GLU A 47 6.43 -7.84 -3.99
C GLU A 47 5.03 -7.73 -3.40
N ASP A 48 4.10 -7.00 -4.02
CA ASP A 48 2.70 -6.95 -3.59
C ASP A 48 2.06 -8.35 -3.60
N ASN A 49 2.26 -9.12 -4.66
CA ASN A 49 1.77 -10.51 -4.73
C ASN A 49 2.37 -11.39 -3.63
N ARG A 50 3.68 -11.25 -3.38
CA ARG A 50 4.37 -12.00 -2.31
C ARG A 50 3.85 -11.64 -0.93
N LEU A 51 3.57 -10.36 -0.69
CA LEU A 51 3.01 -9.87 0.57
C LEU A 51 1.58 -10.36 0.79
N GLU A 52 0.75 -10.36 -0.25
CA GLU A 52 -0.63 -10.86 -0.18
C GLU A 52 -0.67 -12.36 0.14
N GLU A 53 0.21 -13.15 -0.49
CA GLU A 53 0.34 -14.57 -0.17
C GLU A 53 0.71 -14.78 1.31
N LYS A 54 1.68 -13.99 1.81
CA LYS A 54 2.11 -14.07 3.21
C LYS A 54 0.97 -13.66 4.17
N ASN A 55 0.25 -12.59 3.85
CA ASN A 55 -0.90 -12.14 4.62
C ASN A 55 -2.00 -13.21 4.68
N SER A 56 -2.31 -13.83 3.54
CA SER A 56 -3.28 -14.92 3.45
C SER A 56 -2.89 -16.13 4.30
N ARG A 57 -1.60 -16.53 4.27
CA ARG A 57 -1.08 -17.63 5.11
C ARG A 57 -1.20 -17.29 6.60
N THR A 58 -0.82 -16.08 7.00
CA THR A 58 -0.91 -15.63 8.39
C THR A 58 -2.37 -15.57 8.85
N CYS A 59 -3.28 -15.01 8.05
CA CYS A 59 -4.71 -14.96 8.36
C CYS A 59 -5.31 -16.37 8.52
N ASN A 60 -4.97 -17.30 7.64
CA ASN A 60 -5.46 -18.68 7.72
C ASN A 60 -4.95 -19.38 8.97
N TRP A 61 -3.65 -19.24 9.28
CA TRP A 61 -3.07 -19.78 10.51
C TRP A 61 -3.79 -19.24 11.76
N TRP A 62 -4.02 -17.93 11.83
CA TRP A 62 -4.75 -17.32 12.93
C TRP A 62 -6.18 -17.85 13.07
N LYS A 63 -6.91 -18.02 11.96
CA LYS A 63 -8.27 -18.58 11.98
C LYS A 63 -8.27 -20.01 12.54
N THR A 64 -7.33 -20.85 12.11
CA THR A 64 -7.20 -22.23 12.61
C THR A 64 -6.84 -22.25 14.09
N PHE A 65 -5.90 -21.40 14.51
CA PHE A 65 -5.49 -21.28 15.91
C PHE A 65 -6.67 -20.86 16.80
N SER A 66 -7.37 -19.78 16.44
CA SER A 66 -8.52 -19.28 17.21
C SER A 66 -9.64 -20.33 17.31
N SER A 67 -9.97 -21.02 16.21
CA SER A 67 -10.99 -22.07 16.22
C SER A 67 -10.62 -23.27 17.12
N SER A 68 -9.33 -23.64 17.16
CA SER A 68 -8.84 -24.70 18.05
C SER A 68 -8.94 -24.30 19.53
N MET A 69 -8.62 -23.04 19.83
CA MET A 69 -8.72 -22.48 21.18
C MET A 69 -10.16 -22.43 21.68
N GLU A 70 -11.10 -21.96 20.86
CA GLU A 70 -12.53 -21.92 21.18
C GLU A 70 -13.10 -23.33 21.49
N LYS A 71 -12.71 -24.34 20.71
CA LYS A 71 -13.10 -25.74 20.96
C LYS A 71 -12.53 -26.29 22.26
N SER A 72 -11.35 -25.83 22.67
CA SER A 72 -10.69 -26.28 23.89
C SER A 72 -11.26 -25.63 25.15
N ILE A 73 -11.81 -24.42 25.04
CA ILE A 73 -12.50 -23.69 26.13
C ILE A 73 -13.94 -24.18 26.32
N SER A 74 -14.56 -24.73 25.27
CA SER A 74 -15.95 -25.20 25.29
C SER A 74 -16.12 -26.66 25.80
N ARG A 75 -15.02 -27.31 26.20
CA ARG A 75 -15.00 -28.65 26.82
C ARG A 75 -14.78 -28.54 28.32
#